data_AF-A0A935CQU5-F1
#
_entry.id   AF-A0A935CQU5-F1
#
_cell.length_a   1.000
_cell.length_b   1.000
_cell.length_c   1.000
_cell.angle_alpha   90.00
_cell.angle_beta   90.00
_cell.angle_gamma   90.00
#
_symmetry.space_group_name_H-M   'P 1'
#
loop_
_entity.id
_entity.type
_entity.pdbx_description
1 polymer ?
#
loop_
_entity_poly.entity_id
_entity_poly.type
_entity_poly.pdbx_seq_one_letter_code
_entity_poly.pdbx_strand_id
1 'polypeptide(L)'
;MCSNTQVLSAEAATVEPQQVTGTQFTLFGDARLRFFDTQGRHTGPRPDSGFVVEYGIPGLSYVETRGAAVAMITGGGPYTVTVTGTQANDAALLQVTQMVNGVSEQSTVYTSIAISGTTVATLTIAGPSAVPSPLQVTYAPDWPIQTMPGATLTGDAANDVAAPTGILSLDLRTRTVTVAARDEADGSGLASILYSLETPPVNYQVYTGPFVLPPGAGSVSAVATDRAGNSGPVGQAHLQWFPIIKRH
;
A
#
# COMPACT_ATOMS: atom_id res chain seq x y z
N MET A 1 -60.32 37.90 -14.82
CA MET A 1 -59.73 36.63 -14.37
C MET A 1 -58.28 36.62 -14.81
N CYS A 2 -57.35 36.94 -13.92
CA CYS A 2 -55.92 36.68 -14.13
C CYS A 2 -55.45 35.90 -12.91
N SER A 3 -55.29 34.59 -13.08
CA SER A 3 -54.76 33.71 -12.05
C SER A 3 -53.24 33.84 -12.06
N ASN A 4 -52.68 34.43 -11.01
CA ASN A 4 -51.25 34.43 -10.77
C ASN A 4 -50.85 33.05 -10.24
N THR A 5 -50.27 32.23 -11.12
CA THR A 5 -49.62 30.98 -10.72
C THR A 5 -48.29 31.34 -10.05
N GLN A 6 -48.25 31.30 -8.71
CA GLN A 6 -46.98 31.30 -7.98
C GLN A 6 -46.24 30.00 -8.30
N VAL A 7 -45.14 30.12 -9.02
CA VAL A 7 -44.15 29.05 -9.16
C VAL A 7 -43.42 28.99 -7.82
N LEU A 8 -43.76 27.99 -7.00
CA LEU A 8 -42.98 27.61 -5.83
C LEU A 8 -41.62 27.08 -6.34
N SER A 9 -40.58 27.91 -6.25
CA SER A 9 -39.20 27.45 -6.38
C SER A 9 -38.93 26.50 -5.21
N ALA A 10 -38.93 25.19 -5.50
CA ALA A 10 -38.44 24.20 -4.57
C ALA A 10 -36.92 24.41 -4.41
N GLU A 11 -36.53 24.93 -3.26
CA GLU A 11 -35.15 25.02 -2.81
C GLU A 11 -34.61 23.59 -2.75
N ALA A 12 -33.68 23.27 -3.66
CA ALA A 12 -33.03 21.97 -3.66
C ALA A 12 -32.22 21.85 -2.38
N ALA A 13 -32.70 21.05 -1.42
CA ALA A 13 -31.95 20.73 -0.24
C ALA A 13 -30.60 20.12 -0.67
N THR A 14 -29.51 20.81 -0.36
CA THR A 14 -28.16 20.24 -0.42
C THR A 14 -28.15 19.05 0.53
N VAL A 15 -28.22 17.85 -0.03
CA VAL A 15 -27.97 16.62 0.72
C VAL A 15 -26.51 16.70 1.16
N GLU A 16 -26.26 16.97 2.44
CA GLU A 16 -24.92 16.83 2.98
C GLU A 16 -24.47 15.38 2.72
N PRO A 17 -23.23 15.18 2.22
CA PRO A 17 -22.73 13.85 1.96
C PRO A 17 -22.80 13.06 3.27
N GLN A 18 -23.48 11.91 3.22
CA GLN A 18 -23.67 11.07 4.39
C GLN A 18 -22.29 10.63 4.90
N GLN A 19 -21.94 11.09 6.10
CA GLN A 19 -20.68 10.72 6.74
C GLN A 19 -20.70 9.21 7.03
N VAL A 20 -19.60 8.54 6.68
CA VAL A 20 -19.50 7.08 6.78
C VAL A 20 -18.70 6.70 8.02
N THR A 21 -19.25 5.80 8.83
CA THR A 21 -18.56 5.15 9.93
C THR A 21 -18.38 3.68 9.59
N GLY A 22 -17.15 3.18 9.71
CA GLY A 22 -16.82 1.78 9.41
C GLY A 22 -15.34 1.52 9.20
N THR A 23 -14.99 0.41 8.55
CA THR A 23 -13.60 0.08 8.20
C THR A 23 -13.42 0.09 6.69
N GLN A 24 -12.52 0.95 6.23
CA GLN A 24 -12.06 0.98 4.85
C GLN A 24 -10.84 0.07 4.68
N PHE A 25 -10.83 -0.68 3.60
CA PHE A 25 -9.67 -1.42 3.13
C PHE A 25 -9.22 -0.80 1.81
N THR A 26 -7.93 -0.56 1.68
CA THR A 26 -7.31 -0.10 0.44
C THR A 26 -6.12 -0.99 0.14
N LEU A 27 -6.17 -1.69 -0.98
CA LEU A 27 -5.11 -2.53 -1.49
C LEU A 27 -4.53 -1.85 -2.73
N PHE A 28 -3.20 -1.72 -2.79
CA PHE A 28 -2.46 -1.33 -3.99
C PHE A 28 -1.49 -2.45 -4.40
N GLY A 29 -1.21 -2.55 -5.70
CA GLY A 29 -0.31 -3.54 -6.30
C GLY A 29 -1.05 -4.64 -7.07
N ASP A 30 -0.31 -5.57 -7.68
CA ASP A 30 -0.87 -6.67 -8.48
C ASP A 30 -1.43 -7.83 -7.61
N ALA A 31 -2.37 -7.50 -6.73
CA ALA A 31 -3.06 -8.43 -5.86
C ALA A 31 -4.58 -8.19 -5.85
N ARG A 32 -5.33 -9.19 -5.40
CA ARG A 32 -6.80 -9.14 -5.28
C ARG A 32 -7.23 -9.19 -3.83
N LEU A 33 -8.22 -8.38 -3.50
CA LEU A 33 -8.82 -8.31 -2.17
C LEU A 33 -10.16 -9.07 -2.17
N ARG A 34 -10.38 -9.91 -1.16
CA ARG A 34 -11.61 -10.69 -1.02
C ARG A 34 -12.05 -10.75 0.43
N PHE A 35 -13.36 -10.81 0.63
CA PHE A 35 -14.00 -10.84 1.94
C PHE A 35 -14.91 -12.05 2.04
N PHE A 36 -14.87 -12.71 3.19
CA PHE A 36 -15.74 -13.83 3.53
C PHE A 36 -16.38 -13.56 4.90
N ASP A 37 -17.68 -13.82 5.02
CA ASP A 37 -18.36 -13.80 6.31
C ASP A 37 -18.56 -15.22 6.87
N THR A 38 -19.13 -15.30 8.08
CA THR A 38 -19.37 -16.58 8.77
C THR A 38 -20.43 -17.46 8.10
N GLN A 39 -21.22 -16.92 7.18
CA GLN A 39 -22.21 -17.66 6.39
C GLN A 39 -21.61 -18.20 5.09
N GLY A 40 -20.33 -17.96 4.84
CA GLY A 40 -19.63 -18.34 3.61
C GLY A 40 -19.98 -17.46 2.42
N ARG A 41 -20.67 -16.32 2.63
CA ARG A 41 -20.91 -15.34 1.57
C ARG A 41 -19.59 -14.62 1.28
N HIS A 42 -19.44 -14.18 0.04
CA HIS A 42 -18.20 -13.61 -0.46
C HIS A 42 -18.43 -12.26 -1.15
N THR A 43 -17.45 -11.36 -1.05
CA THR A 43 -17.38 -10.15 -1.87
C THR A 43 -15.96 -9.93 -2.39
N GLY A 44 -15.86 -9.55 -3.67
CA GLY A 44 -14.61 -9.47 -4.43
C GLY A 44 -14.61 -10.39 -5.66
N PRO A 45 -13.47 -10.51 -6.38
CA PRO A 45 -13.35 -11.36 -7.56
C PRO A 45 -13.65 -12.82 -7.27
N ARG A 46 -14.44 -13.47 -8.13
CA ARG A 46 -14.61 -14.91 -8.01
C ARG A 46 -13.29 -15.64 -8.28
N PRO A 47 -13.04 -16.75 -7.56
CA PRO A 47 -11.90 -17.62 -7.85
C PRO A 47 -11.93 -18.22 -9.26
N ASP A 48 -13.12 -18.48 -9.79
CA ASP A 48 -13.35 -19.15 -11.08
C ASP A 48 -13.35 -18.19 -12.29
N SER A 49 -13.53 -16.90 -12.04
CA SER A 49 -13.67 -15.86 -13.04
C SER A 49 -13.09 -14.58 -12.46
N GLY A 50 -11.78 -14.41 -12.63
CA GLY A 50 -11.01 -13.27 -12.09
C GLY A 50 -11.42 -11.88 -12.62
N PHE A 51 -12.58 -11.70 -13.24
CA PHE A 51 -13.09 -10.38 -13.63
C PHE A 51 -14.53 -10.15 -13.15
N VAL A 52 -15.20 -11.19 -12.64
CA VAL A 52 -16.56 -11.08 -12.12
C VAL A 52 -16.45 -10.83 -10.62
N VAL A 53 -16.94 -9.67 -10.18
CA VAL A 53 -17.02 -9.30 -8.77
C VAL A 53 -18.38 -9.72 -8.23
N GLU A 54 -18.37 -10.40 -7.08
CA GLU A 54 -19.58 -10.68 -6.30
C GLU A 54 -19.76 -9.65 -5.21
N TYR A 55 -21.02 -9.34 -4.89
CA TYR A 55 -21.43 -8.46 -3.79
C TYR A 55 -22.35 -9.23 -2.84
N GLY A 56 -21.84 -10.34 -2.30
CA GLY A 56 -22.63 -11.27 -1.51
C GLY A 56 -22.81 -10.90 -0.04
N ILE A 57 -22.08 -9.90 0.47
CA ILE A 57 -22.05 -9.55 1.89
C ILE A 57 -22.78 -8.21 2.12
N PRO A 58 -23.93 -8.20 2.82
CA PRO A 58 -24.61 -6.97 3.21
C PRO A 58 -23.73 -6.08 4.10
N GLY A 59 -23.80 -4.77 3.90
CA GLY A 59 -23.00 -3.79 4.66
C GLY A 59 -21.55 -3.66 4.19
N LEU A 60 -21.18 -4.37 3.11
CA LEU A 60 -19.88 -4.27 2.48
C LEU A 60 -20.01 -3.69 1.06
N SER A 61 -19.31 -2.60 0.77
CA SER A 61 -19.13 -2.10 -0.58
C SER A 61 -17.71 -2.43 -1.08
N TYR A 62 -17.57 -2.60 -2.39
CA TYR A 62 -16.33 -3.02 -3.01
C TYR A 62 -16.18 -2.37 -4.38
N VAL A 63 -14.97 -1.92 -4.69
CA VAL A 63 -14.57 -1.40 -6.00
C VAL A 63 -13.18 -1.93 -6.28
N GLU A 64 -12.96 -2.42 -7.49
CA GLU A 64 -11.64 -2.82 -7.96
C GLU A 64 -11.35 -2.12 -9.27
N THR A 65 -10.10 -1.69 -9.38
CA THR A 65 -9.52 -1.06 -10.56
C THR A 65 -8.23 -1.79 -10.89
N ARG A 66 -7.58 -1.41 -11.99
CA ARG A 66 -6.30 -2.01 -12.35
C ARG A 66 -5.22 -1.58 -11.34
N GLY A 67 -4.76 -2.51 -10.52
CA GLY A 67 -3.69 -2.30 -9.54
C GLY A 67 -4.14 -1.72 -8.20
N ALA A 68 -5.46 -1.59 -7.96
CA ALA A 68 -5.98 -1.21 -6.66
C ALA A 68 -7.39 -1.75 -6.39
N ALA A 69 -7.67 -2.10 -5.14
CA ALA A 69 -9.01 -2.45 -4.66
C ALA A 69 -9.35 -1.65 -3.40
N VAL A 70 -10.59 -1.18 -3.31
CA VAL A 70 -11.13 -0.47 -2.17
C VAL A 70 -12.40 -1.16 -1.70
N ALA A 71 -12.50 -1.41 -0.40
CA ALA A 71 -13.72 -1.94 0.20
C ALA A 71 -14.08 -1.17 1.46
N MET A 72 -15.36 -1.10 1.79
CA MET A 72 -15.84 -0.45 3.01
C MET A 72 -16.82 -1.37 3.73
N ILE A 73 -16.53 -1.67 4.99
CA ILE A 73 -17.39 -2.42 5.89
C ILE A 73 -18.09 -1.44 6.82
N THR A 74 -19.42 -1.38 6.77
CA THR A 74 -20.24 -0.46 7.58
C THR A 74 -21.10 -1.16 8.64
N GLY A 75 -21.16 -2.49 8.61
CA GLY A 75 -21.93 -3.29 9.56
C GLY A 75 -21.66 -4.79 9.36
N GLY A 76 -21.98 -5.60 10.38
CA GLY A 76 -21.77 -7.06 10.38
C GLY A 76 -20.42 -7.49 10.96
N GLY A 77 -20.03 -8.74 10.68
CA GLY A 77 -18.79 -9.36 11.16
C GLY A 77 -19.02 -10.67 11.94
N PRO A 78 -17.96 -11.43 12.25
CA PRO A 78 -16.58 -11.20 11.82
C PRO A 78 -16.36 -11.49 10.32
N TYR A 79 -15.26 -10.96 9.79
CA TYR A 79 -14.84 -11.17 8.41
C TYR A 79 -13.45 -11.81 8.35
N THR A 80 -13.28 -12.71 7.39
CA THR A 80 -11.97 -13.13 6.91
C THR A 80 -11.68 -12.37 5.63
N VAL A 81 -10.55 -11.66 5.62
CA VAL A 81 -10.07 -10.89 4.47
C VAL A 81 -8.89 -11.63 3.88
N THR A 82 -8.90 -11.84 2.57
CA THR A 82 -7.79 -12.47 1.86
C THR A 82 -7.24 -11.55 0.79
N VAL A 83 -5.91 -11.48 0.72
CA VAL A 83 -5.15 -10.85 -0.34
C VAL A 83 -4.44 -11.96 -1.11
N THR A 84 -4.68 -12.04 -2.43
CA THR A 84 -4.04 -13.04 -3.27
C THR A 84 -3.30 -12.42 -4.42
N GLY A 85 -2.05 -12.84 -4.62
CA GLY A 85 -1.21 -12.34 -5.69
C GLY A 85 -1.69 -12.76 -7.08
N THR A 86 -1.47 -11.88 -8.07
CA THR A 86 -1.87 -12.15 -9.47
C THR A 86 -0.69 -12.26 -10.43
N GLN A 87 0.48 -11.73 -10.07
CA GLN A 87 1.72 -11.83 -10.84
C GLN A 87 2.90 -12.18 -9.94
N ALA A 88 3.98 -12.66 -10.56
CA ALA A 88 5.21 -12.99 -9.84
C ALA A 88 6.10 -11.75 -9.69
N ASN A 89 6.69 -11.58 -8.50
CA ASN A 89 7.73 -10.61 -8.18
C ASN A 89 7.26 -9.15 -8.11
N ASP A 90 6.11 -8.90 -7.48
CA ASP A 90 5.65 -7.55 -7.14
C ASP A 90 5.52 -7.39 -5.61
N ALA A 91 5.13 -6.21 -5.14
CA ALA A 91 4.76 -5.98 -3.75
C ALA A 91 3.39 -5.28 -3.67
N ALA A 92 2.59 -5.67 -2.68
CA ALA A 92 1.33 -5.01 -2.37
C ALA A 92 1.44 -4.18 -1.09
N LEU A 93 0.60 -3.16 -1.03
CA LEU A 93 0.30 -2.39 0.17
C LEU A 93 -1.15 -2.64 0.55
N LEU A 94 -1.40 -3.04 1.79
CA LEU A 94 -2.75 -3.10 2.34
C LEU A 94 -2.86 -2.09 3.49
N GLN A 95 -3.78 -1.14 3.36
CA GLN A 95 -4.18 -0.22 4.42
C GLN A 95 -5.58 -0.59 4.92
N VAL A 96 -5.73 -0.65 6.23
CA VAL A 96 -7.00 -0.89 6.92
C VAL A 96 -7.29 0.30 7.82
N THR A 97 -8.23 1.15 7.44
CA THR A 97 -8.52 2.42 8.09
C THR A 97 -9.88 2.39 8.76
N GLN A 98 -9.90 2.68 10.06
CA GLN A 98 -11.12 2.95 10.80
C GLN A 98 -11.58 4.37 10.51
N MET A 99 -12.79 4.49 9.99
CA MET A 99 -13.46 5.73 9.68
C MET A 99 -14.55 5.99 10.71
N VAL A 100 -14.56 7.17 11.31
CA VAL A 100 -15.63 7.65 12.18
C VAL A 100 -16.13 8.97 11.62
N ASN A 101 -17.40 9.02 11.23
CA ASN A 101 -18.02 10.21 10.65
C ASN A 101 -17.23 10.79 9.46
N GLY A 102 -16.69 9.92 8.61
CA GLY A 102 -15.89 10.30 7.44
C GLY A 102 -14.44 10.71 7.73
N VAL A 103 -13.98 10.64 8.99
CA VAL A 103 -12.61 10.96 9.40
C VAL A 103 -11.85 9.67 9.74
N SER A 104 -10.61 9.58 9.30
CA SER A 104 -9.71 8.48 9.67
C SER A 104 -9.22 8.63 11.11
N GLU A 105 -9.61 7.70 12.00
CA GLU A 105 -9.14 7.70 13.39
C GLU A 105 -7.85 6.90 13.56
N GLN A 106 -7.80 5.72 12.93
CA GLN A 106 -6.69 4.79 13.04
C GLN A 106 -6.52 4.00 11.75
N SER A 107 -5.29 3.89 11.28
CA SER A 107 -4.93 3.01 10.16
C SER A 107 -3.96 1.92 10.62
N THR A 108 -4.16 0.70 10.13
CA THR A 108 -3.16 -0.36 10.17
C THR A 108 -2.63 -0.57 8.76
N VAL A 109 -1.34 -0.33 8.56
CA VAL A 109 -0.70 -0.39 7.24
C VAL A 109 0.25 -1.59 7.17
N TYR A 110 0.07 -2.42 6.15
CA TYR A 110 0.93 -3.53 5.81
C TYR A 110 1.67 -3.18 4.52
N THR A 111 2.87 -2.64 4.67
CA THR A 111 3.75 -2.29 3.55
C THR A 111 4.52 -3.51 3.07
N SER A 112 4.90 -3.50 1.78
CA SER A 112 5.85 -4.45 1.20
C SER A 112 5.44 -5.92 1.36
N ILE A 113 4.14 -6.22 1.24
CA ILE A 113 3.66 -7.61 1.18
C ILE A 113 4.21 -8.18 -0.12
N ALA A 114 5.19 -9.08 -0.07
CA ALA A 114 5.73 -9.66 -1.30
C ALA A 114 4.64 -10.46 -2.03
N ILE A 115 4.46 -10.22 -3.32
CA ILE A 115 3.41 -10.82 -4.12
C ILE A 115 4.03 -11.74 -5.18
N SER A 116 3.53 -12.97 -5.17
CA SER A 116 3.76 -13.98 -6.20
C SER A 116 2.42 -14.56 -6.66
N GLY A 117 2.40 -15.29 -7.78
CA GLY A 117 1.21 -16.01 -8.24
C GLY A 117 0.68 -17.08 -7.26
N THR A 118 1.41 -17.37 -6.18
CA THR A 118 1.03 -18.31 -5.11
C THR A 118 0.83 -17.65 -3.75
N THR A 119 1.02 -16.32 -3.65
CA THR A 119 0.91 -15.62 -2.37
C THR A 119 -0.55 -15.57 -1.92
N VAL A 120 -0.78 -15.98 -0.68
CA VAL A 120 -2.06 -15.81 0.03
C VAL A 120 -1.76 -15.17 1.38
N ALA A 121 -2.32 -13.99 1.61
CA ALA A 121 -2.27 -13.32 2.89
C ALA A 121 -3.68 -13.21 3.47
N THR A 122 -3.82 -13.48 4.77
CA THR A 122 -5.13 -13.50 5.43
C THR A 122 -5.10 -12.69 6.72
N LEU A 123 -6.16 -11.95 6.99
CA LEU A 123 -6.43 -11.34 8.29
C LEU A 123 -7.90 -11.53 8.64
N THR A 124 -8.21 -11.26 9.90
CA THR A 124 -9.59 -11.24 10.39
C THR A 124 -9.91 -9.89 11.01
N ILE A 125 -11.17 -9.48 10.91
CA ILE A 125 -11.68 -8.29 11.58
C ILE A 125 -13.04 -8.61 12.21
N ALA A 126 -13.20 -8.29 13.49
CA ALA A 126 -14.39 -8.66 14.25
C ALA A 126 -15.65 -7.87 13.81
N GLY A 127 -15.47 -6.67 13.26
CA GLY A 127 -16.54 -5.79 12.81
C GLY A 127 -16.01 -4.42 12.34
N PRO A 128 -16.90 -3.49 11.96
CA PRO A 128 -16.56 -2.24 11.27
C PRO A 128 -15.74 -1.21 12.08
N SER A 129 -15.51 -1.42 13.38
CA SER A 129 -14.66 -0.55 14.22
C SER A 129 -13.59 -1.34 14.96
N ALA A 130 -13.36 -2.61 14.57
CA ALA A 130 -12.37 -3.46 15.21
C ALA A 130 -10.99 -3.26 14.57
N VAL A 131 -9.95 -3.40 15.38
CA VAL A 131 -8.57 -3.46 14.85
C VAL A 131 -8.40 -4.81 14.14
N PRO A 132 -7.81 -4.85 12.93
CA PRO A 132 -7.56 -6.12 12.25
C PRO A 132 -6.54 -6.97 13.01
N SER A 133 -6.65 -8.29 12.89
CA SER A 133 -5.58 -9.19 13.33
C SER A 133 -4.30 -8.96 12.51
N PRO A 134 -3.12 -9.35 13.02
CA PRO A 134 -1.91 -9.43 12.19
C PRO A 134 -2.17 -10.21 10.90
N LEU A 135 -1.55 -9.76 9.81
CA LEU A 135 -1.65 -10.40 8.51
C LEU A 135 -0.79 -11.67 8.50
N GLN A 136 -1.40 -12.80 8.18
CA GLN A 136 -0.74 -14.10 8.06
C GLN A 136 -0.48 -14.38 6.58
N VAL A 137 0.78 -14.46 6.18
CA VAL A 137 1.22 -14.56 4.78
C VAL A 137 1.85 -15.91 4.50
N THR A 138 1.36 -16.58 3.45
CA THR A 138 1.96 -17.79 2.88
C THR A 138 2.36 -17.49 1.44
N TYR A 139 3.65 -17.45 1.14
CA TYR A 139 4.14 -17.10 -0.20
C TYR A 139 4.08 -18.27 -1.20
N ALA A 140 4.16 -19.50 -0.71
CA ALA A 140 3.98 -20.72 -1.48
C ALA A 140 3.44 -21.84 -0.56
N PRO A 141 2.77 -22.88 -1.12
CA PRO A 141 2.05 -23.87 -0.31
C PRO A 141 2.85 -24.55 0.80
N ASP A 142 4.15 -24.78 0.59
CA ASP A 142 5.04 -25.47 1.53
C ASP A 142 5.90 -24.51 2.37
N TRP A 143 5.70 -23.20 2.25
CA TRP A 143 6.45 -22.21 3.01
C TRP A 143 5.83 -21.97 4.39
N PRO A 144 6.64 -21.64 5.41
CA PRO A 144 6.12 -21.28 6.72
C PRO A 144 5.26 -20.01 6.62
N ILE A 145 4.20 -19.97 7.43
CA ILE A 145 3.37 -18.77 7.59
C ILE A 145 4.23 -17.67 8.24
N GLN A 146 4.25 -16.50 7.62
CA GLN A 146 4.84 -15.29 8.18
C GLN A 146 3.76 -14.41 8.79
N THR A 147 4.01 -13.89 9.99
CA THR A 147 3.10 -12.94 10.64
C THR A 147 3.64 -11.52 10.44
N MET A 148 2.83 -10.66 9.81
CA MET A 148 3.09 -9.23 9.69
C MET A 148 2.15 -8.47 10.63
N PRO A 149 2.65 -7.78 11.67
CA PRO A 149 1.79 -7.06 12.62
C PRO A 149 1.15 -5.80 12.03
N GLY A 150 1.73 -5.23 10.98
CA GLY A 150 1.34 -3.92 10.43
C GLY A 150 1.83 -2.76 11.29
N ALA A 151 1.85 -1.56 10.71
CA ALA A 151 2.10 -0.31 11.41
C ALA A 151 0.77 0.33 11.81
N THR A 152 0.59 0.63 13.09
CA THR A 152 -0.58 1.38 13.56
C THR A 152 -0.27 2.88 13.54
N LEU A 153 -1.10 3.64 12.83
CA LEU A 153 -1.00 5.08 12.64
C LEU A 153 -2.29 5.76 13.13
N THR A 154 -2.17 6.95 13.70
CA THR A 154 -3.29 7.77 14.22
C THR A 154 -2.99 9.25 13.97
N GLY A 155 -4.03 10.09 13.94
CA GLY A 155 -3.85 11.54 13.76
C GLY A 155 -3.22 11.88 12.40
N ASP A 156 -2.28 12.81 12.39
CA ASP A 156 -1.64 13.28 11.14
C ASP A 156 -0.90 12.16 10.41
N ALA A 157 -0.21 11.27 11.15
CA ALA A 157 0.49 10.12 10.59
C ALA A 157 -0.42 9.14 9.83
N ALA A 158 -1.72 9.04 10.15
CA ALA A 158 -2.67 8.18 9.42
C ALA A 158 -3.14 8.81 8.09
N ASN A 159 -3.00 10.13 7.96
CA ASN A 159 -3.37 10.90 6.79
C ASN A 159 -2.14 11.37 5.99
N ASP A 160 -0.96 10.83 6.33
CA ASP A 160 0.29 11.14 5.68
C ASP A 160 0.30 10.63 4.23
N VAL A 161 0.50 11.56 3.31
CA VAL A 161 0.60 11.33 1.87
C VAL A 161 1.94 11.80 1.31
N ALA A 162 2.83 12.31 2.15
CA ALA A 162 4.12 12.81 1.74
C ALA A 162 5.11 11.63 1.67
N ALA A 163 5.90 11.57 0.61
CA ALA A 163 6.93 10.55 0.52
C ALA A 163 8.21 11.00 1.23
N PRO A 164 8.99 10.07 1.82
CA PRO A 164 10.30 10.40 2.39
C PRO A 164 11.22 11.07 1.38
N THR A 165 12.07 11.95 1.90
CA THR A 165 13.14 12.60 1.12
C THR A 165 14.50 12.06 1.54
N GLY A 166 15.46 12.02 0.62
CA GLY A 166 16.77 11.52 0.95
C GLY A 166 17.89 12.00 0.02
N ILE A 167 19.09 11.53 0.34
CA ILE A 167 20.31 11.75 -0.44
C ILE A 167 21.05 10.43 -0.58
N LEU A 168 21.45 10.12 -1.82
CA LEU A 168 22.46 9.11 -2.12
C LEU A 168 23.81 9.78 -2.35
N SER A 169 24.83 9.35 -1.61
CA SER A 169 26.21 9.82 -1.76
C SER A 169 27.12 8.67 -2.18
N LEU A 170 27.98 8.92 -3.17
CA LEU A 170 28.99 7.97 -3.64
C LEU A 170 30.38 8.59 -3.50
N ASP A 171 31.21 8.01 -2.63
CA ASP A 171 32.64 8.31 -2.61
C ASP A 171 33.32 7.56 -3.75
N LEU A 172 33.79 8.26 -4.77
CA LEU A 172 34.44 7.65 -5.94
C LEU A 172 35.84 7.08 -5.63
N ARG A 173 36.49 7.49 -4.54
CA ARG A 173 37.82 6.99 -4.15
C ARG A 173 37.72 5.61 -3.51
N THR A 174 36.77 5.44 -2.60
CA THR A 174 36.54 4.16 -1.90
C THR A 174 35.45 3.31 -2.55
N ARG A 175 34.71 3.89 -3.51
CA ARG A 175 33.48 3.33 -4.09
C ARG A 175 32.41 3.04 -3.04
N THR A 176 32.40 3.78 -1.93
CA THR A 176 31.43 3.60 -0.85
C THR A 176 30.16 4.38 -1.16
N VAL A 177 29.03 3.68 -1.11
CA VAL A 177 27.69 4.27 -1.18
C VAL A 177 27.16 4.46 0.22
N THR A 178 26.66 5.66 0.49
CA THR A 178 25.92 6.00 1.71
C THR A 178 24.56 6.56 1.30
N VAL A 179 23.52 6.05 1.92
CA VAL A 179 22.14 6.49 1.71
C VAL A 179 21.60 7.02 3.03
N ALA A 180 20.95 8.18 2.97
CA ALA A 180 20.22 8.76 4.08
C ALA A 180 18.84 9.20 3.60
N ALA A 181 17.80 8.87 4.37
CA ALA A 181 16.44 9.33 4.12
C ALA A 181 15.82 9.80 5.43
N ARG A 182 14.84 10.70 5.32
CA ARG A 182 14.02 11.16 6.43
C ARG A 182 12.60 11.38 5.96
N ASP A 183 11.71 11.26 6.92
CA ASP A 183 10.33 11.70 6.79
C ASP A 183 10.19 13.13 7.34
N GLU A 184 9.12 13.83 7.01
CA GLU A 184 8.81 15.12 7.64
C GLU A 184 8.43 14.97 9.11
N ALA A 185 8.42 16.10 9.83
CA ALA A 185 8.27 16.10 11.29
C ALA A 185 6.93 15.53 11.77
N ASP A 186 5.87 15.74 11.00
CA ASP A 186 4.50 15.30 11.29
C ASP A 186 4.09 14.07 10.46
N GLY A 187 5.05 13.45 9.76
CA GLY A 187 4.85 12.29 8.92
C GLY A 187 4.72 10.99 9.71
N SER A 188 4.49 9.89 8.99
CA SER A 188 4.31 8.56 9.55
C SER A 188 5.62 7.91 10.05
N GLY A 189 6.76 8.50 9.72
CA GLY A 189 8.11 8.08 10.03
C GLY A 189 8.67 7.11 9.00
N LEU A 190 10.00 7.09 8.85
CA LEU A 190 10.68 6.21 7.89
C LEU A 190 10.48 4.72 8.27
N ALA A 191 10.05 3.91 7.31
CA ALA A 191 9.93 2.46 7.47
C ALA A 191 11.13 1.70 6.88
N SER A 192 11.54 2.03 5.66
CA SER A 192 12.66 1.34 5.01
C SER A 192 13.37 2.19 3.96
N ILE A 193 14.61 1.80 3.65
CA ILE A 193 15.38 2.28 2.51
C ILE A 193 15.79 1.06 1.69
N LEU A 194 15.52 1.09 0.39
CA LEU A 194 15.91 0.05 -0.54
C LEU A 194 16.86 0.62 -1.61
N TYR A 195 17.76 -0.20 -2.12
CA TYR A 195 18.65 0.16 -3.23
C TYR A 195 18.72 -0.91 -4.31
N SER A 196 19.00 -0.51 -5.55
CA SER A 196 19.28 -1.41 -6.68
C SER A 196 20.57 -0.99 -7.37
N LEU A 197 21.30 -1.97 -7.91
CA LEU A 197 22.56 -1.74 -8.66
C LEU A 197 22.36 -1.85 -10.19
N GLU A 198 21.13 -2.01 -10.64
CA GLU A 198 20.76 -2.26 -12.02
C GLU A 198 20.24 -1.01 -12.72
N THR A 199 20.24 -1.02 -14.05
CA THR A 199 19.59 0.00 -14.90
C THR A 199 18.77 -0.72 -15.98
N PRO A 200 17.43 -0.58 -16.02
CA PRO A 200 16.57 0.03 -15.00
C PRO A 200 16.61 -0.75 -13.67
N PRO A 201 16.30 -0.11 -12.53
CA PRO A 201 16.30 -0.79 -11.24
C PRO A 201 15.10 -1.74 -11.16
N VAL A 202 15.37 -3.04 -11.06
CA VAL A 202 14.31 -4.06 -10.91
C VAL A 202 14.51 -4.90 -9.65
N ASN A 203 15.76 -5.21 -9.28
CA ASN A 203 16.06 -5.93 -8.04
C ASN A 203 16.50 -4.98 -6.92
N TYR A 204 15.65 -4.83 -5.91
CA TYR A 204 15.92 -4.00 -4.73
C TYR A 204 16.42 -4.82 -3.54
N GLN A 205 17.36 -4.26 -2.79
CA GLN A 205 17.94 -4.81 -1.56
C GLN A 205 17.75 -3.81 -0.41
N VAL A 206 17.59 -4.33 0.81
CA VAL A 206 17.46 -3.49 2.00
C VAL A 206 18.78 -2.80 2.29
N TYR A 207 18.78 -1.47 2.40
CA TYR A 207 19.93 -0.71 2.85
C TYR A 207 20.05 -0.81 4.38
N THR A 208 21.08 -1.49 4.85
CA THR A 208 21.37 -1.67 6.29
C THR A 208 22.54 -0.81 6.78
N GLY A 209 23.20 -0.10 5.87
CA GLY A 209 24.33 0.78 6.16
C GLY A 209 25.23 0.97 4.93
N PRO A 210 26.28 1.80 5.06
CA PRO A 210 27.19 2.06 3.96
C PRO A 210 27.82 0.77 3.41
N PHE A 211 27.94 0.68 2.09
CA PHE A 211 28.53 -0.48 1.43
C PHE A 211 29.45 -0.07 0.29
N VAL A 212 30.37 -0.94 -0.08
CA VAL A 212 31.27 -0.73 -1.23
C VAL A 212 30.62 -1.29 -2.49
N LEU A 213 30.57 -0.50 -3.55
CA LEU A 213 30.02 -0.95 -4.83
C LEU A 213 30.84 -2.12 -5.39
N PRO A 214 30.18 -3.23 -5.77
CA PRO A 214 30.88 -4.34 -6.37
C PRO A 214 31.54 -3.93 -7.71
N PRO A 215 32.66 -4.56 -8.10
CA PRO A 215 33.22 -4.41 -9.43
C PRO A 215 32.15 -4.69 -10.50
N GLY A 216 32.08 -3.85 -11.53
CA GLY A 216 31.09 -3.98 -12.61
C GLY A 216 29.74 -3.31 -12.37
N ALA A 217 29.42 -2.85 -11.14
CA ALA A 217 28.24 -2.02 -10.93
C ALA A 217 28.37 -0.69 -11.69
N GLY A 218 27.45 -0.46 -12.64
CA GLY A 218 27.40 0.75 -13.48
C GLY A 218 26.47 1.84 -12.95
N SER A 219 25.61 1.49 -11.98
CA SER A 219 24.66 2.41 -11.37
C SER A 219 24.31 1.99 -9.96
N VAL A 220 23.78 2.94 -9.18
CA VAL A 220 23.04 2.66 -7.96
C VAL A 220 21.86 3.61 -7.88
N SER A 221 20.69 3.08 -7.53
CA SER A 221 19.46 3.83 -7.27
C SER A 221 18.95 3.47 -5.90
N ALA A 222 18.34 4.42 -5.19
CA ALA A 222 17.72 4.18 -3.90
C ALA A 222 16.33 4.81 -3.80
N VAL A 223 15.44 4.14 -3.07
CA VAL A 223 14.07 4.56 -2.75
C VAL A 223 13.87 4.42 -1.24
N ALA A 224 13.06 5.29 -0.66
CA ALA A 224 12.67 5.22 0.74
C ALA A 224 11.16 5.14 0.85
N THR A 225 10.68 4.43 1.86
CA THR A 225 9.26 4.22 2.16
C THR A 225 9.00 4.56 3.61
N ASP A 226 7.95 5.33 3.90
CA ASP A 226 7.50 5.64 5.25
C ASP A 226 6.56 4.54 5.81
N ARG A 227 6.00 4.73 6.99
CA ARG A 227 5.08 3.76 7.63
C ARG A 227 3.66 3.83 7.07
N ALA A 228 3.25 4.93 6.45
CA ALA A 228 2.01 5.04 5.67
C ALA A 228 2.11 4.32 4.30
N GLY A 229 3.33 3.98 3.89
CA GLY A 229 3.67 3.32 2.64
C GLY A 229 3.92 4.27 1.46
N ASN A 230 4.01 5.58 1.69
CA ASN A 230 4.43 6.51 0.65
C ASN A 230 5.89 6.26 0.33
N SER A 231 6.21 6.20 -0.97
CA SER A 231 7.56 5.88 -1.45
C SER A 231 8.10 6.97 -2.35
N GLY A 232 9.34 7.39 -2.09
CA GLY A 232 10.00 8.50 -2.77
C GLY A 232 11.42 8.16 -3.21
N PRO A 233 11.89 8.70 -4.35
CA PRO A 233 13.27 8.50 -4.78
C PRO A 233 14.23 9.19 -3.79
N VAL A 234 15.25 8.46 -3.36
CA VAL A 234 16.34 9.00 -2.53
C VAL A 234 17.47 9.54 -3.40
N GLY A 235 17.74 8.87 -4.52
CA GLY A 235 18.72 9.33 -5.49
C GLY A 235 19.19 8.22 -6.42
N GLN A 236 19.89 8.62 -7.47
CA GLN A 236 20.52 7.73 -8.44
C GLN A 236 21.91 8.26 -8.81
N ALA A 237 22.88 7.36 -8.92
CA ALA A 237 24.22 7.66 -9.42
C ALA A 237 24.59 6.70 -10.54
N HIS A 238 25.13 7.24 -11.64
CA HIS A 238 25.70 6.46 -12.73
C HIS A 238 27.22 6.57 -12.71
N LEU A 239 27.90 5.43 -12.77
CA LEU A 239 29.35 5.36 -12.93
C LEU A 239 29.66 5.35 -14.43
N GLN A 240 29.77 6.54 -15.03
CA GLN A 240 30.30 6.63 -16.39
C GLN A 240 31.78 6.23 -16.38
N TRP A 241 32.09 5.13 -17.07
CA TRP A 241 33.46 4.69 -17.30
C TRP A 241 34.10 5.66 -18.29
N PHE A 242 34.96 6.57 -17.82
CA PHE A 242 35.88 7.25 -18.71
C PHE A 242 37.06 6.32 -18.97
N PRO A 243 37.28 5.83 -20.21
CA PRO A 243 38.51 5.10 -20.49
C PRO A 243 39.67 6.07 -20.27
N ILE A 244 40.62 5.66 -19.42
CA ILE A 244 41.90 6.36 -19.28
C ILE A 244 42.60 6.24 -20.63
N ILE A 245 42.54 7.30 -21.44
CA ILE A 245 43.40 7.41 -22.61
C ILE A 245 44.81 7.62 -22.07
N LYS A 246 45.59 6.53 -21.97
CA LYS A 246 47.04 6.63 -21.78
C LYS A 246 47.59 7.37 -22.99
N ARG A 247 47.96 8.65 -22.83
CA ARG A 247 48.85 9.32 -23.77
C ARG A 247 50.23 8.67 -23.63
N HIS A 248 50.61 7.91 -24.64
CA HIS A 248 52.00 7.49 -24.87
C HIS A 248 52.80 8.67 -25.43
#